data_AF-A0A839QTY5-F1
#
_entry.id   AF-A0A839QTY5-F1
#
_cell.length_a   1.000
_cell.length_b   1.000
_cell.length_c   1.000
_cell.angle_alpha   90.00
_cell.angle_beta   90.00
_cell.angle_gamma   90.00
#
_symmetry.space_group_name_H-M   'P 1'
#
loop_
_entity.id
_entity.type
_entity.pdbx_description
1 polymer ?
#
loop_
_entity_poly.entity_id
_entity_poly.type
_entity_poly.pdbx_seq_one_letter_code
_entity_poly.pdbx_strand_id
1 'polypeptide(L)'
;MGEELTNAALIGLIALFLLTLVLRAAGSVAAFLTGAPQPTASWAAGTGVLFNPGNPAVALGAPGLSPVIYWVTTAVALPGLGPVLRMFLACVR
;
A
#
# COMPACT_ATOMS: atom_id res chain seq x y z
N MET A 1 -14.27 -9.81 -27.13
CA MET A 1 -13.56 -10.49 -26.02
C MET A 1 -12.26 -9.77 -25.62
N GLY A 2 -11.43 -9.28 -26.55
CA GLY A 2 -10.11 -8.70 -26.22
C GLY A 2 -10.13 -7.35 -25.47
N GLU A 3 -11.03 -6.43 -25.84
CA GLU A 3 -11.13 -5.10 -25.21
C GLU A 3 -11.53 -5.19 -23.73
N GLU A 4 -12.55 -5.99 -23.41
CA GLU A 4 -13.03 -6.23 -22.04
C GLU A 4 -11.94 -6.85 -21.15
N LEU A 5 -11.19 -7.83 -21.68
CA LEU A 5 -10.12 -8.50 -20.94
C LEU A 5 -8.92 -7.56 -20.72
N THR A 6 -8.58 -6.76 -21.72
CA THR A 6 -7.51 -5.75 -21.64
C THR A 6 -7.86 -4.66 -20.63
N ASN A 7 -9.11 -4.20 -20.65
CA ASN A 7 -9.65 -3.25 -19.70
C ASN A 7 -9.64 -3.81 -18.26
N ALA A 8 -10.08 -5.06 -18.07
CA ALA A 8 -10.02 -5.75 -16.78
C ALA A 8 -8.57 -5.91 -16.26
N ALA A 9 -7.63 -6.24 -17.13
CA ALA A 9 -6.22 -6.35 -16.78
C ALA A 9 -5.63 -5.00 -16.35
N LEU A 10 -5.97 -3.90 -17.05
CA LEU A 10 -5.55 -2.55 -16.69
C LEU A 10 -6.16 -2.09 -15.36
N ILE A 11 -7.44 -2.38 -15.10
CA ILE A 11 -8.08 -2.14 -13.79
C ILE A 11 -7.30 -2.84 -12.68
N GLY A 12 -6.98 -4.13 -12.86
CA GLY A 12 -6.22 -4.92 -11.89
C GLY A 12 -4.83 -4.35 -11.64
N LEU A 13 -4.14 -3.91 -12.69
CA LEU A 13 -2.80 -3.31 -12.59
C LEU A 13 -2.83 -1.99 -11.82
N ILE A 14 -3.82 -1.13 -12.09
CA ILE A 14 -4.01 0.15 -11.38
C ILE A 14 -4.34 -0.09 -9.91
N ALA A 15 -5.21 -1.06 -9.61
CA ALA A 15 -5.55 -1.41 -8.23
C ALA A 15 -4.32 -1.87 -7.42
N LEU A 16 -3.47 -2.72 -8.02
CA LEU A 16 -2.22 -3.16 -7.40
C LEU A 16 -1.25 -1.99 -7.16
N PHE A 17 -1.12 -1.09 -8.14
CA PHE A 17 -0.28 0.10 -7.97
C PHE A 17 -0.78 1.00 -6.83
N LEU A 18 -2.07 1.31 -6.79
CA LEU A 18 -2.69 2.10 -5.72
C LEU A 18 -2.51 1.44 -4.34
N LEU A 19 -2.64 0.12 -4.25
CA LEU A 19 -2.39 -0.62 -3.02
C LEU A 19 -0.96 -0.39 -2.52
N THR A 20 0.05 -0.50 -3.39
CA THR A 20 1.45 -0.28 -3.00
C THR A 20 1.73 1.16 -2.54
N LEU A 21 1.10 2.16 -3.17
CA LEU A 21 1.19 3.56 -2.75
C LEU A 21 0.60 3.78 -1.36
N VAL A 22 -0.57 3.18 -1.06
CA VAL A 22 -1.20 3.28 0.26
C VAL A 22 -0.33 2.65 1.34
N LEU A 23 0.27 1.49 1.07
CA LEU A 23 1.20 0.85 2.00
C LEU A 23 2.43 1.72 2.28
N ARG A 24 2.94 2.42 1.25
CA ARG A 24 4.06 3.36 1.41
C ARG A 24 3.68 4.58 2.23
N ALA A 25 2.51 5.16 1.97
CA ALA A 25 1.98 6.30 2.71
C ALA A 25 1.74 5.94 4.19
N ALA A 26 1.18 4.75 4.46
CA ALA A 26 0.99 4.24 5.81
C ALA A 26 2.32 4.08 6.57
N GLY A 27 3.38 3.60 5.91
CA GLY A 27 4.72 3.53 6.49
C GLY A 27 5.29 4.91 6.86
N SER A 28 5.08 5.93 6.02
CA SER A 28 5.50 7.31 6.32
C SER A 28 4.72 7.93 7.48
N VAL A 29 3.42 7.67 7.57
CA VAL A 29 2.57 8.14 8.69
C VAL A 29 2.96 7.42 9.99
N ALA A 30 3.17 6.11 9.96
CA ALA A 30 3.60 5.34 11.12
C ALA A 30 4.97 5.82 11.63
N ALA A 31 5.93 6.05 10.73
CA ALA A 31 7.26 6.57 11.10
C ALA A 31 7.17 7.95 11.77
N PHE A 32 6.31 8.84 11.24
CA PHE A 32 6.04 10.14 11.86
C PHE A 32 5.45 9.99 13.27
N LEU A 33 4.46 9.11 13.45
CA LEU A 33 3.80 8.89 14.74
C LEU A 33 4.72 8.25 15.79
N THR A 34 5.68 7.41 15.38
CA THR A 34 6.61 6.73 16.31
C THR A 34 7.94 7.45 16.48
N GLY A 35 8.18 8.57 15.78
CA GLY A 35 9.49 9.23 15.73
C GLY A 35 10.58 8.38 15.07
N ALA A 36 10.20 7.36 14.28
CA ALA A 36 11.14 6.50 13.58
C ALA A 36 11.64 7.19 12.30
N PRO A 37 12.85 6.83 11.79
CA PRO A 37 13.33 7.32 10.51
C PRO A 37 12.32 7.02 9.39
N GLN A 38 12.10 8.00 8.51
CA GLN A 38 11.19 7.82 7.38
C GLN A 38 11.65 6.65 6.52
N PRO A 39 10.72 5.86 5.97
CA PRO A 39 11.12 4.69 5.20
C PRO A 39 11.94 5.15 3.99
N THR A 40 13.12 4.58 3.80
CA THR A 40 14.08 4.93 2.74
C THR A 40 14.01 3.98 1.55
N ALA A 41 13.36 2.82 1.73
CA ALA A 41 13.18 1.84 0.68
C ALA A 41 12.27 2.35 -0.46
N SER A 42 12.44 1.78 -1.65
CA SER A 42 11.69 2.17 -2.85
C SER A 42 10.18 1.95 -2.70
N TRP A 43 9.38 2.54 -3.59
CA TRP A 43 7.91 2.37 -3.60
C TRP A 43 7.48 0.90 -3.72
N ALA A 44 8.28 0.04 -4.35
CA ALA A 44 8.03 -1.39 -4.48
C ALA A 44 8.26 -2.17 -3.17
N ALA A 45 9.03 -1.61 -2.23
CA ALA A 45 9.41 -2.29 -0.99
C ALA A 45 8.22 -2.60 -0.05
N GLY A 46 7.08 -1.92 -0.24
CA GLY A 46 5.83 -2.24 0.45
C GLY A 46 5.36 -3.68 0.21
N THR A 47 5.68 -4.28 -0.95
CA THR A 47 5.39 -5.69 -1.24
C THR A 47 6.18 -6.64 -0.35
N GLY A 48 7.40 -6.25 0.06
CA GLY A 48 8.25 -7.04 0.96
C GLY A 48 7.62 -7.28 2.34
N VAL A 49 6.73 -6.39 2.79
CA VAL A 49 6.01 -6.55 4.06
C VAL A 49 5.07 -7.75 4.02
N LEU A 50 4.50 -8.07 2.85
CA LEU A 50 3.60 -9.22 2.69
C LEU A 50 4.35 -10.56 2.85
N PHE A 51 5.63 -10.59 2.50
CA PHE A 51 6.49 -11.77 2.64
C PHE A 51 7.14 -11.87 4.03
N ASN A 52 7.10 -10.81 4.82
CA ASN A 52 7.57 -10.79 6.20
C ASN A 52 6.68 -9.92 7.11
N PRO A 53 5.44 -10.35 7.40
CA PRO A 53 4.44 -9.53 8.09
C PRO A 53 4.78 -9.27 9.56
N GLY A 54 5.63 -10.13 10.16
CA GLY A 54 6.10 -9.98 11.54
C GLY A 54 7.18 -8.91 11.72
N ASN A 55 7.86 -8.50 10.64
CA ASN A 55 8.93 -7.51 10.71
C ASN A 55 8.94 -6.55 9.51
N PRO A 56 7.96 -5.63 9.44
CA PRO A 56 7.84 -4.66 8.34
C PRO A 56 9.02 -3.68 8.28
N ALA A 57 9.73 -3.46 9.39
CA ALA A 57 10.88 -2.56 9.48
C ALA A 57 12.01 -2.94 8.50
N VAL A 58 12.26 -4.25 8.36
CA VAL A 58 13.29 -4.79 7.45
C VAL A 58 12.91 -4.56 5.99
N ALA A 59 11.65 -4.84 5.64
CA ALA A 59 11.16 -4.64 4.27
C ALA A 59 11.15 -3.17 3.86
N LEU A 60 10.82 -2.26 4.79
CA LEU A 60 10.70 -0.82 4.52
C LEU A 60 12.01 -0.04 4.71
N GLY A 61 13.09 -0.70 5.16
CA GLY A 61 14.36 -0.04 5.47
C GLY A 61 14.21 1.04 6.54
N ALA A 62 13.35 0.78 7.55
CA ALA A 62 13.00 1.71 8.61
C ALA A 62 13.31 1.09 9.99
N PRO A 63 14.59 1.11 10.44
CA PRO A 63 14.98 0.55 11.72
C PRO A 63 14.20 1.18 12.87
N GLY A 64 13.60 0.37 13.75
CA GLY A 64 12.82 0.82 14.90
C GLY A 64 11.31 1.02 14.65
N LEU A 65 10.81 0.77 13.43
CA LEU A 65 9.37 0.80 13.16
C LEU A 65 8.62 -0.27 13.97
N SER A 66 7.63 0.13 14.78
CA SER A 66 6.78 -0.79 15.53
C SER A 66 5.83 -1.56 14.59
N PRO A 67 5.85 -2.90 14.57
CA PRO A 67 4.95 -3.69 13.73
C PRO A 67 3.47 -3.42 14.03
N VAL A 68 3.12 -3.23 15.30
CA VAL A 68 1.74 -2.98 15.74
C VAL A 68 1.24 -1.65 15.20
N ILE A 69 2.04 -0.58 15.34
CA ILE A 69 1.67 0.75 14.84
C ILE A 69 1.55 0.74 13.32
N TYR A 70 2.46 0.05 12.63
CA TYR A 70 2.38 -0.13 11.18
C TYR A 70 1.05 -0.77 10.75
N TRP A 71 0.65 -1.87 11.38
CA TRP A 71 -0.59 -2.57 11.01
C TRP A 71 -1.86 -1.78 11.36
N VAL A 72 -1.88 -1.07 12.50
CA VAL A 72 -2.99 -0.16 12.84
C VAL A 72 -3.13 0.95 11.81
N THR A 73 -2.02 1.60 11.45
CA THR A 73 -2.01 2.67 10.44
C THR A 73 -2.46 2.14 9.07
N THR A 74 -2.01 0.93 8.72
CA THR A 74 -2.39 0.24 7.48
C THR A 74 -3.89 -0.08 7.44
N ALA A 75 -4.46 -0.55 8.55
CA ALA A 75 -5.90 -0.83 8.66
C ALA A 75 -6.77 0.43 8.51
N VAL A 76 -6.28 1.59 8.99
CA VAL A 76 -6.97 2.88 8.81
C VAL A 76 -6.83 3.42 7.38
N ALA A 77 -5.70 3.16 6.71
CA ALA A 77 -5.44 3.65 5.36
C ALA A 77 -6.13 2.82 4.25
N LEU A 78 -6.23 1.50 4.43
CA LEU A 78 -6.83 0.59 3.44
C LEU A 78 -8.26 0.95 2.99
N PRO A 79 -9.18 1.41 3.87
CA PRO A 79 -10.52 1.83 3.49
C PRO A 79 -10.55 2.90 2.38
N GLY A 80 -9.50 3.72 2.25
CA GLY A 80 -9.38 4.73 1.20
C GLY A 80 -9.27 4.17 -0.22
N LEU A 81 -8.89 2.91 -0.39
CA LEU A 81 -8.84 2.25 -1.71
C LEU A 81 -10.24 1.96 -2.29
N GLY A 82 -11.22 1.72 -1.43
CA GLY A 82 -12.59 1.37 -1.85
C GLY A 82 -13.26 2.47 -2.69
N PRO A 83 -13.27 3.75 -2.24
CA PRO A 83 -13.80 4.87 -3.01
C PRO A 83 -13.10 5.09 -4.36
N VAL A 84 -11.77 4.98 -4.41
CA VAL A 84 -10.99 5.18 -5.64
C VAL A 84 -11.30 4.09 -6.67
N LEU A 85 -11.35 2.82 -6.23
CA LEU A 85 -11.72 1.70 -7.09
C LEU A 85 -13.16 1.83 -7.59
N ARG A 86 -14.09 2.28 -6.73
CA ARG A 86 -15.48 2.54 -7.10
C ARG A 86 -15.61 3.66 -8.14
N MET A 87 -14.86 4.75 -7.99
CA MET A 87 -14.86 5.85 -8.95
C MET A 87 -14.30 5.42 -10.32
N PHE A 88 -13.25 4.58 -10.31
CA PHE A 88 -12.71 4.02 -11.55
C PHE A 88 -13.69 3.07 -12.25
N LEU A 89 -14.29 2.13 -11.50
CA LEU A 89 -15.34 1.24 -12.00
C LEU A 89 -16.56 2.00 -12.54
N ALA A 90 -16.88 3.17 -11.97
CA ALA A 90 -17.95 4.04 -12.45
C ALA A 90 -17.58 4.81 -13.74
N CYS A 91 -16.30 5.03 -14.02
CA CYS A 91 -15.81 5.68 -15.24
C CYS A 91 -15.72 4.70 -16.44
N VAL A 92 -15.61 3.41 -16.13
CA VAL A 92 -15.43 2.32 -17.10
C VAL A 92 -16.77 1.66 -17.50
N ARG A 93 -17.85 1.95 -16.77
CA ARG A 93 -19.20 1.44 -17.03
C ARG A 93 -20.02 2.45 -17.82
#